data_AF-A0A3B8MFS2-F1
#
_entry.id   AF-A0A3B8MFS2-F1
#
_cell.length_a   1.000
_cell.length_b   1.000
_cell.length_c   1.000
_cell.angle_alpha   90.00
_cell.angle_beta   90.00
_cell.angle_gamma   90.00
#
_symmetry.space_group_name_H-M   'P 1'
#
loop_
_entity.id
_entity.type
_entity.pdbx_description
1 polymer ?
#
loop_
_entity_poly.entity_id
_entity_poly.type
_entity_poly.pdbx_seq_one_letter_code
_entity_poly.pdbx_strand_id
1 'polypeptide(L)' 'MTADVVERLGARANALMADYSPKRERPLTFGDVEQIWADEIQPKLKDFASLQQGDEAPPEYSQWRTNWEIPASFPG' A
#
# COMPACT_ATOMS: atom_id res chain seq x y z
N MET A 1 -14.68 12.31 -19.70
CA MET A 1 -14.85 11.14 -18.80
C MET A 1 -13.56 10.32 -18.72
N THR A 2 -12.87 10.04 -19.84
CA THR A 2 -11.53 9.43 -19.79
C THR A 2 -10.40 10.46 -19.77
N ALA A 3 -10.50 11.53 -20.56
CA ALA A 3 -9.48 12.57 -20.65
C ALA A 3 -9.27 13.36 -19.33
N ASP A 4 -10.36 13.70 -18.64
CA ASP A 4 -10.34 14.38 -17.33
C ASP A 4 -9.78 13.50 -16.20
N VAL A 5 -10.00 12.18 -16.26
CA VAL A 5 -9.41 11.24 -15.30
C VAL A 5 -7.90 11.14 -15.50
N VAL A 6 -7.44 11.07 -16.75
CA VAL A 6 -6.01 11.04 -17.08
C VAL A 6 -5.33 12.34 -16.63
N GLU A 7 -5.95 13.48 -16.91
CA GLU A 7 -5.45 14.80 -16.48
C GLU A 7 -5.34 14.90 -14.96
N ARG A 8 -6.39 14.48 -14.23
CA ARG A 8 -6.39 14.49 -12.76
C ARG A 8 -5.32 13.58 -12.16
N LEU A 9 -5.14 12.38 -12.72
CA LEU A 9 -4.10 11.45 -12.27
C LEU A 9 -2.70 11.99 -12.55
N GLY A 10 -2.49 12.59 -13.73
CA GLY A 10 -1.23 13.24 -14.09
C GLY A 10 -0.89 14.41 -13.16
N ALA A 11 -1.86 15.28 -12.87
CA ALA A 11 -1.68 16.39 -11.93
C ALA A 11 -1.33 15.90 -10.52
N ARG A 12 -2.00 14.84 -10.04
CA ARG A 12 -1.71 14.24 -8.73
C ARG A 12 -0.33 13.59 -8.69
N ALA A 13 0.07 12.89 -9.74
CA ALA A 13 1.40 12.29 -9.84
C ALA A 13 2.49 13.38 -9.79
N ASN A 14 2.33 14.46 -10.54
CA ASN A 14 3.27 15.58 -10.55
C ASN A 14 3.36 16.26 -9.18
N ALA A 15 2.24 16.47 -8.50
CA ALA A 15 2.23 17.02 -7.14
C ALA A 15 3.00 16.11 -6.15
N LEU A 16 2.76 14.80 -6.21
CA LEU A 16 3.48 13.83 -5.38
C LEU A 16 4.98 13.79 -5.67
N MET A 17 5.37 13.93 -6.94
CA MET A 17 6.78 13.98 -7.34
C MET A 17 7.46 15.28 -6.91
N ALA A 18 6.75 16.41 -6.92
CA ALA A 18 7.28 17.69 -6.44
C ALA A 18 7.49 17.68 -4.92
N ASP A 19 6.59 17.04 -4.17
CA ASP A 19 6.69 16.88 -2.72
C ASP A 19 7.70 15.78 -2.32
N TYR A 20 8.10 14.93 -3.27
CA TYR A 20 9.07 13.87 -3.03
C TYR A 20 10.48 14.45 -2.89
N SER A 21 10.90 14.69 -1.66
CA SER A 21 12.32 14.91 -1.35
C SER A 21 13.07 13.58 -1.42
N PRO A 22 14.07 13.42 -2.31
CA PRO A 22 14.87 12.21 -2.36
C PRO A 22 15.69 12.11 -1.07
N LYS A 23 15.20 11.30 -0.12
CA LYS A 23 15.85 11.09 1.19
C LYS A 23 17.17 10.33 1.10
N ARG A 24 17.53 9.76 -0.06
CA ARG A 24 18.64 8.80 -0.18
C ARG A 24 19.57 9.19 -1.31
N GLU A 25 20.83 9.39 -0.95
CA GLU A 25 21.92 9.81 -1.85
C GLU A 25 22.59 8.62 -2.57
N ARG A 26 22.30 7.38 -2.15
CA ARG A 26 22.85 6.15 -2.74
C ARG A 26 21.76 5.13 -3.12
N PRO A 27 22.02 4.28 -4.13
CA PRO A 27 21.20 3.11 -4.41
C PRO A 27 21.11 2.17 -3.20
N LEU A 28 19.95 1.54 -3.04
CA LEU A 28 19.73 0.52 -2.01
C LEU A 28 20.15 -0.85 -2.55
N THR A 29 20.85 -1.61 -1.71
CA THR A 29 21.08 -3.03 -1.93
C THR A 29 19.85 -3.83 -1.49
N PHE A 30 19.79 -5.11 -1.88
CA PHE A 30 18.76 -6.02 -1.37
C PHE A 30 18.77 -6.10 0.16
N GLY A 31 19.96 -6.17 0.79
CA GLY A 31 20.09 -6.20 2.24
C GLY A 31 19.58 -4.94 2.93
N ASP A 32 19.80 -3.76 2.33
CA ASP A 32 19.23 -2.52 2.86
C ASP A 32 17.69 -2.54 2.80
N VAL A 33 17.11 -3.11 1.73
CA VAL A 33 15.65 -3.23 1.58
C VAL A 33 15.08 -4.17 2.62
N GLU A 34 15.68 -5.34 2.82
CA GLU A 34 15.26 -6.30 3.85
C GLU A 34 15.34 -5.68 5.26
N GLN A 35 16.39 -4.91 5.53
CA GLN A 35 16.52 -4.22 6.81
C GLN A 35 15.45 -3.14 7.00
N ILE A 36 15.16 -2.32 5.98
CA ILE A 36 14.05 -1.36 6.02
C ILE A 36 12.72 -2.08 6.25
N TRP A 37 12.52 -3.23 5.61
CA TRP A 37 11.31 -4.01 5.80
C TRP A 37 11.16 -4.47 7.26
N ALA A 38 12.20 -5.07 7.83
CA ALA A 38 12.20 -5.56 9.20
C ALA A 38 12.08 -4.43 10.25
N ASP A 39 12.85 -3.35 10.08
CA ASP A 39 13.00 -2.31 11.10
C ASP A 39 11.89 -1.25 11.03
N GLU A 40 11.40 -0.93 9.83
CA GLU A 40 10.47 0.20 9.63
C GLU A 40 9.05 -0.22 9.22
N ILE A 41 8.92 -1.22 8.35
CA ILE A 41 7.64 -1.56 7.72
C ILE A 41 6.89 -2.65 8.49
N GLN A 42 7.53 -3.80 8.75
CA GLN A 42 6.92 -4.95 9.42
C GLN A 42 6.25 -4.57 10.75
N PRO A 43 6.85 -3.76 11.64
CA PRO A 43 6.21 -3.37 12.91
C PRO A 43 4.92 -2.55 12.73
N LYS A 44 4.78 -1.87 11.58
CA LYS A 44 3.64 -0.99 11.25
C LYS A 44 2.61 -1.66 10.35
N LEU A 45 2.85 -2.88 9.85
CA LEU A 45 1.93 -3.55 8.92
C LEU A 45 0.51 -3.67 9.47
N LYS A 46 0.37 -3.94 10.78
CA LYS A 46 -0.93 -4.01 11.47
C LYS A 46 -1.73 -2.70 11.41
N ASP A 47 -1.07 -1.56 11.18
CA ASP A 47 -1.68 -0.24 11.14
C ASP A 47 -2.04 0.17 9.70
N PHE A 48 -1.70 -0.65 8.70
CA PHE A 48 -2.00 -0.34 7.30
C PHE A 48 -3.48 -0.56 7.03
N ALA A 49 -4.17 0.48 6.54
CA ALA A 49 -5.59 0.42 6.23
C ALA A 49 -5.97 -0.71 5.26
N SER A 50 -5.07 -1.07 4.33
CA SER A 50 -5.27 -2.17 3.38
C SER A 50 -5.19 -3.57 4.01
N LEU A 51 -4.64 -3.67 5.23
CA LEU A 51 -4.50 -4.91 5.99
C LEU A 51 -5.48 -4.95 7.18
N GLN A 52 -6.43 -4.02 7.22
CA GLN A 52 -7.49 -4.00 8.22
C GLN A 52 -8.78 -4.57 7.62
N GLN A 53 -9.62 -5.14 8.49
CA GLN A 53 -10.92 -5.63 8.10
C GLN A 53 -11.77 -4.44 7.67
N GLY A 54 -12.25 -4.45 6.43
CA GLY A 54 -13.19 -3.43 5.96
C GLY A 54 -14.55 -3.56 6.66
N ASP A 55 -15.32 -2.47 6.69
CA ASP A 55 -16.61 -2.44 7.38
C ASP A 55 -17.69 -3.26 6.66
N GLU A 56 -17.65 -3.31 5.32
CA GLU A 56 -18.65 -3.99 4.50
C GLU A 56 -18.03 -5.15 3.72
N ALA A 57 -18.65 -6.31 3.82
CA ALA A 57 -18.26 -7.48 3.06
C ALA A 57 -18.64 -7.31 1.58
N PRO A 58 -17.77 -7.73 0.63
CA PRO A 58 -18.13 -7.84 -0.77
C PRO A 58 -19.38 -8.73 -0.96
N PRO A 59 -20.17 -8.50 -2.02
CA PRO A 59 -21.34 -9.31 -2.32
C PRO A 59 -21.03 -10.81 -2.39
N GLU A 60 -22.02 -11.66 -2.12
CA GLU A 60 -21.82 -13.12 -2.03
C GLU A 60 -21.20 -13.75 -3.28
N TYR A 61 -21.50 -13.18 -4.44
CA TYR A 61 -20.99 -13.62 -5.74
C TYR A 61 -19.62 -13.05 -6.11
N SER A 62 -19.04 -12.17 -5.28
CA SER A 62 -17.76 -11.53 -5.56
C SER A 62 -16.59 -12.50 -5.35
N GLN A 63 -15.69 -12.57 -6.32
CA GLN A 63 -14.43 -13.32 -6.22
C GLN A 63 -13.55 -12.86 -5.04
N TRP A 64 -13.76 -11.63 -4.56
CA TRP A 64 -13.00 -11.05 -3.46
C TRP A 64 -13.54 -11.46 -2.08
N ARG A 65 -14.75 -12.02 -2.00
CA ARG A 65 -15.36 -12.41 -0.71
C ARG A 65 -14.56 -13.51 0.00
N THR A 66 -13.98 -14.44 -0.75
CA THR A 66 -13.15 -15.53 -0.20
C THR A 66 -11.92 -15.02 0.55
N ASN A 67 -11.37 -13.87 0.15
CA ASN A 67 -10.17 -13.28 0.75
C ASN A 67 -10.49 -12.02 1.58
N TRP A 68 -11.76 -11.78 1.90
CA TRP A 68 -12.17 -10.58 2.62
C TRP A 68 -11.92 -10.66 4.13
N GLU A 69 -12.11 -11.83 4.73
CA GLU A 69 -11.86 -12.02 6.16
C GLU A 69 -10.37 -12.17 6.43
N ILE A 70 -9.85 -11.36 7.34
CA ILE A 70 -8.49 -11.53 7.86
C ILE A 70 -8.49 -12.73 8.82
N PRO A 71 -7.68 -13.78 8.57
CA PRO A 71 -7.62 -14.93 9.45
C PRO A 71 -7.21 -14.54 10.87
N ALA A 72 -7.89 -15.11 11.88
CA ALA A 72 -7.60 -14.85 13.30
C ALA A 72 -6.18 -15.24 13.74
N SER A 73 -5.51 -16.12 12.98
CA SER A 73 -4.11 -16.47 13.18
C SER A 73 -3.31 -16.11 11.92
N PHE A 74 -2.77 -14.89 11.91
CA PHE A 74 -1.62 -14.59 11.06
C PHE A 74 -0.37 -14.92 11.88
N PRO A 75 0.50 -15.86 11.44
CA PRO A 75 1.76 -16.09 12.13
C PRO A 75 2.61 -14.82 11.97
N GLY A 76 2.69 -14.03 13.04
CA GLY A 76 3.60 -12.90 13.17
C GLY A 76 5.01 -13.35 13.49
#